data_AF-A0A075I776-F1
#
_entry.id   AF-A0A075I776-F1
#
_cell.length_a   1.000
_cell.length_b   1.000
_cell.length_c   1.000
_cell.angle_alpha   90.00
_cell.angle_beta   90.00
_cell.angle_gamma   90.00
#
_symmetry.space_group_name_H-M   'P 1'
#
loop_
_entity.id
_entity.type
_entity.pdbx_description
1 polymer ?
#
loop_
_entity_poly.entity_id
_entity_poly.type
_entity_poly.pdbx_seq_one_letter_code
_entity_poly.pdbx_strand_id
1 'polypeptide(L)'
;MGGRIFVPVLNIAFVGSENLARSIAKKGDVRDIESYVFKEEKEGVTQIISLLRPLKHPEKIRPLLSVLNVAKVGIVEVSKVDAALGEICVAFGCSGIKKGS
;
A
#
# COMPACT_ATOMS: atom_id res chain seq x y z
N MET A 1 3.41 -32.65 -14.69
CA MET A 1 2.26 -31.73 -14.52
C MET A 1 2.66 -30.70 -13.45
N GLY A 2 3.24 -29.56 -13.85
CA GLY A 2 3.67 -28.51 -12.91
C GLY A 2 2.48 -27.63 -12.55
N GLY A 3 1.76 -27.96 -11.47
CA GLY A 3 0.68 -27.11 -10.97
C GLY A 3 1.25 -25.75 -10.56
N ARG A 4 0.76 -24.66 -11.17
CA ARG A 4 1.06 -23.30 -10.68
C ARG A 4 0.53 -23.20 -9.25
N ILE A 5 1.44 -23.05 -8.29
CA ILE A 5 1.09 -22.69 -6.92
C ILE A 5 0.47 -21.28 -6.98
N PHE A 6 -0.81 -21.17 -6.64
CA PHE A 6 -1.47 -19.88 -6.55
C PHE A 6 -0.98 -19.17 -5.29
N VAL A 7 -0.26 -18.06 -5.47
CA VAL A 7 0.20 -17.20 -4.39
C VAL A 7 -0.69 -15.96 -4.37
N PRO A 8 -1.66 -15.85 -3.43
CA PRO A 8 -2.50 -14.68 -3.34
C PRO A 8 -1.66 -13.44 -2.96
N VAL A 9 -1.93 -12.34 -3.65
CA VAL A 9 -1.29 -11.03 -3.38
C VAL A 9 -2.36 -10.03 -2.94
N LEU A 10 -2.12 -9.38 -1.81
CA LEU A 10 -2.91 -8.26 -1.30
C LEU A 10 -2.11 -6.97 -1.44
N ASN A 11 -2.56 -6.08 -2.33
CA ASN A 11 -2.00 -4.74 -2.46
C ASN A 11 -2.66 -3.80 -1.46
N ILE A 12 -1.85 -3.10 -0.69
CA ILE A 12 -2.27 -2.13 0.32
C ILE A 12 -1.68 -0.77 -0.06
N ALA A 13 -2.53 0.24 -0.20
CA ALA A 13 -2.10 1.62 -0.30
C ALA A 13 -1.61 2.08 1.07
N PHE A 14 -0.33 2.43 1.19
CA PHE A 14 0.27 2.85 2.45
C PHE A 14 0.73 4.30 2.35
N VAL A 15 0.07 5.21 3.07
CA VAL A 15 0.48 6.61 3.17
C VAL A 15 1.04 6.84 4.56
N GLY A 16 2.36 6.91 4.67
CA GLY A 16 3.04 7.04 5.94
C GLY A 16 4.56 7.15 5.80
N SER A 17 5.26 7.05 6.92
CA SER A 17 6.70 7.11 7.02
C SER A 17 7.37 5.86 6.46
N GLU A 18 8.57 6.03 5.89
CA GLU A 18 9.40 4.90 5.47
C GLU A 18 9.77 4.00 6.66
N ASN A 19 9.98 4.59 7.85
CA ASN A 19 10.32 3.84 9.05
C ASN A 19 9.23 2.84 9.43
N LEU A 20 7.95 3.27 9.44
CA LEU A 20 6.83 2.38 9.72
C LEU A 20 6.71 1.29 8.65
N ALA A 21 6.82 1.64 7.36
CA ALA A 21 6.77 0.67 6.27
C ALA A 21 7.85 -0.43 6.41
N ARG A 22 9.09 -0.04 6.74
CA ARG A 22 10.21 -0.98 6.96
C ARG A 22 10.05 -1.85 8.20
N SER A 23 9.38 -1.35 9.23
CA SER A 23 9.09 -2.15 10.42
C SER A 23 8.10 -3.29 10.15
N ILE A 24 7.25 -3.14 9.12
CA ILE A 24 6.21 -4.10 8.74
C ILE A 24 6.70 -5.05 7.65
N ALA A 25 7.38 -4.54 6.63
CA ALA A 25 7.66 -5.27 5.39
C ALA A 25 9.06 -4.98 4.83
N LYS A 26 9.60 -5.93 4.05
CA LYS A 26 10.93 -5.78 3.44
C LYS A 26 10.84 -4.86 2.23
N LYS A 27 11.70 -3.84 2.18
CA LYS A 27 11.76 -2.91 1.04
C LYS A 27 12.11 -3.66 -0.25
N GLY A 28 11.32 -3.40 -1.29
CA GLY A 28 11.47 -3.95 -2.63
C GLY A 28 11.88 -2.87 -3.63
N ASP A 29 11.17 -2.81 -4.76
CA ASP A 29 11.44 -1.86 -5.85
C ASP A 29 11.09 -0.41 -5.47
N VAL A 30 11.87 0.54 -6.00
CA VAL A 30 11.74 1.97 -5.75
C VAL A 30 11.80 2.71 -7.08
N ARG A 31 10.65 3.25 -7.51
CA ARG A 31 10.56 4.15 -8.67
C ARG A 31 9.80 5.42 -8.30
N ASP A 32 8.58 5.58 -8.80
CA ASP A 32 7.65 6.63 -8.35
C ASP A 32 6.75 6.16 -7.20
N ILE A 33 6.80 4.86 -6.90
CA ILE A 33 6.14 4.18 -5.79
C ILE A 33 7.22 3.32 -5.13
N GLU A 34 7.23 3.28 -3.81
CA GLU A 34 8.01 2.28 -3.07
C GLU A 34 7.14 1.07 -2.78
N SER A 35 7.65 -0.11 -3.09
CA SER A 35 7.03 -1.38 -2.72
C SER A 35 7.72 -1.95 -1.48
N TYR A 36 6.93 -2.43 -0.53
CA TYR A 36 7.40 -3.23 0.60
C TYR A 36 6.64 -4.55 0.63
N VAL A 37 7.35 -5.66 0.74
CA VAL A 37 6.79 -7.00 0.63
C VAL A 37 6.91 -7.72 1.97
N PHE A 38 5.78 -8.12 2.51
CA PHE A 38 5.67 -9.04 3.63
C PHE A 38 5.12 -10.37 3.12
N LYS A 39 5.82 -11.46 3.43
CA LYS A 39 5.40 -12.81 3.07
C LYS A 39 4.87 -13.46 4.34
N GLU A 40 3.61 -13.87 4.30
CA GLU A 40 2.97 -14.62 5.38
C GLU A 40 2.78 -16.05 4.91
N GLU A 41 3.07 -17.03 5.76
CA GLU A 41 2.73 -18.42 5.52
C GLU A 41 1.57 -18.79 6.43
N LYS A 42 0.42 -19.08 5.85
CA LYS A 42 -0.80 -19.41 6.59
C LYS A 42 -1.40 -20.69 6.02
N GLU A 43 -1.59 -21.68 6.89
CA GLU A 43 -2.19 -22.97 6.53
C GLU A 43 -1.48 -23.67 5.34
N GLY A 44 -0.15 -23.55 5.27
CA GLY A 44 0.66 -24.14 4.19
C GLY A 44 0.59 -23.38 2.85
N VAL A 45 -0.08 -22.22 2.82
CA VAL A 45 -0.14 -21.34 1.65
C VAL A 45 0.65 -20.08 1.92
N THR A 46 1.63 -19.78 1.06
CA THR A 46 2.32 -18.49 1.07
C THR A 46 1.38 -17.40 0.52
N GLN A 47 1.18 -16.34 1.28
CA GLN A 47 0.47 -15.14 0.89
C GLN A 47 1.43 -13.94 0.87
N ILE A 48 1.19 -13.00 -0.03
CA ILE A 48 2.02 -11.81 -0.16
C ILE A 48 1.19 -10.58 0.17
N ILE A 49 1.64 -9.81 1.15
CA ILE A 49 1.16 -8.47 1.44
C ILE A 49 2.14 -7.48 0.82
N SER A 50 1.66 -6.67 -0.12
CA SER A 50 2.44 -5.65 -0.82
C SER A 50 1.98 -4.26 -0.38
N LEU A 51 2.78 -3.59 0.42
CA LEU A 51 2.56 -2.18 0.77
C LEU A 51 3.11 -1.30 -0.35
N LEU A 52 2.25 -0.44 -0.89
CA LEU A 52 2.55 0.48 -1.97
C LEU A 52 2.51 1.90 -1.43
N ARG A 53 3.69 2.51 -1.31
CA ARG A 53 3.84 3.86 -0.77
C ARG A 53 4.09 4.87 -1.89
N PRO A 54 3.18 5.83 -2.12
CA PRO A 54 3.39 6.84 -3.16
C PRO A 54 4.53 7.77 -2.75
N LEU A 55 5.44 8.06 -3.69
CA LEU A 55 6.48 9.07 -3.47
C LEU A 55 5.98 10.45 -3.90
N LYS A 56 6.55 11.50 -3.30
CA LYS A 56 6.32 12.90 -3.69
C LYS A 56 4.89 13.41 -3.49
N HIS A 57 4.04 12.74 -2.72
CA HIS A 57 2.79 13.31 -2.22
C HIS A 57 3.08 14.16 -0.97
N PRO A 58 2.50 15.37 -0.79
CA PRO A 58 1.41 15.99 -1.56
C PRO A 58 1.80 16.71 -2.86
N GLU A 59 3.09 16.89 -3.15
CA GLU A 59 3.56 17.67 -4.32
C GLU A 59 3.12 17.11 -5.68
N LYS A 60 2.90 15.79 -5.79
CA LYS A 60 2.43 15.10 -7.00
C LYS A 60 1.33 14.12 -6.64
N ILE A 61 0.16 14.31 -7.26
CA ILE A 61 -1.01 13.44 -7.07
C ILE A 61 -0.91 12.11 -7.86
N ARG A 62 -0.18 12.07 -8.97
CA ARG A 62 -0.11 10.89 -9.86
C ARG A 62 0.31 9.59 -9.15
N PRO A 63 1.37 9.57 -8.33
CA PRO A 63 1.77 8.37 -7.62
C PRO A 63 0.68 7.83 -6.67
N LEU A 64 -0.05 8.73 -5.99
CA LEU A 64 -1.16 8.35 -5.12
C LEU A 64 -2.29 7.67 -5.93
N LEU A 65 -2.69 8.26 -7.06
CA LEU A 65 -3.73 7.68 -7.92
C LEU A 65 -3.33 6.31 -8.47
N SER A 66 -2.07 6.14 -8.89
CA SER A 66 -1.55 4.85 -9.34
C SER A 66 -1.61 3.78 -8.26
N VAL A 67 -1.32 4.14 -7.00
CA VAL A 67 -1.43 3.24 -5.84
C VAL A 67 -2.88 2.88 -5.57
N LEU A 68 -3.78 3.87 -5.53
CA LEU A 68 -5.20 3.66 -5.25
C LEU A 68 -5.89 2.78 -6.30
N ASN A 69 -5.46 2.85 -7.58
CA ASN A 69 -6.03 2.05 -8.66
C ASN A 69 -5.80 0.53 -8.51
N VAL A 70 -4.77 0.11 -7.78
CA VAL A 70 -4.41 -1.31 -7.60
C VAL A 70 -4.61 -1.82 -6.18
N ALA A 71 -4.78 -0.92 -5.21
CA ALA A 71 -4.93 -1.25 -3.81
C ALA A 71 -6.32 -1.78 -3.49
N LYS A 72 -6.39 -2.76 -2.60
CA LYS A 72 -7.65 -3.30 -2.05
C LYS A 72 -7.94 -2.80 -0.64
N VAL A 73 -6.91 -2.30 0.04
CA VAL A 73 -6.96 -1.77 1.40
C VAL A 73 -6.11 -0.50 1.48
N GLY A 74 -6.53 0.45 2.32
CA GLY A 74 -5.76 1.66 2.64
C GLY A 74 -5.29 1.67 4.08
N ILE A 75 -4.06 2.12 4.30
CA ILE A 75 -3.47 2.42 5.61
C ILE A 75 -2.89 3.84 5.54
N VAL A 76 -3.26 4.67 6.52
CA VAL A 76 -2.76 6.05 6.63
C VAL A 76 -2.17 6.26 8.02
N GLU A 77 -0.87 6.52 8.08
CA GLU A 77 -0.20 6.94 9.31
C GLU A 77 -0.45 8.44 9.53
N VAL A 78 -1.23 8.77 10.56
CA VAL A 78 -1.56 10.16 10.89
C VAL A 78 -0.56 10.71 11.91
N SER A 79 0.42 11.47 11.43
CA SER A 79 1.37 12.21 12.29
C SER A 79 0.89 13.64 12.62
N LYS A 80 0.05 14.21 11.77
CA LYS A 80 -0.55 15.54 11.92
C LYS A 80 -1.89 15.61 11.19
N VAL A 81 -2.79 16.45 11.67
CA VAL A 81 -4.05 16.79 10.99
C VAL A 81 -3.86 18.09 10.22
N ASP A 82 -3.80 18.02 8.89
CA ASP A 82 -3.64 19.16 7.99
C ASP A 82 -4.39 18.95 6.66
N ALA A 83 -4.23 19.89 5.72
CA ALA A 83 -4.88 19.83 4.42
C ALA A 83 -4.49 18.58 3.60
N ALA A 84 -3.23 18.12 3.72
CA ALA A 84 -2.76 16.94 3.01
C ALA A 84 -3.47 15.67 3.53
N LEU A 85 -3.68 15.56 4.85
CA LEU A 85 -4.51 14.48 5.40
C LEU A 85 -5.94 14.53 4.82
N GLY A 86 -6.54 15.71 4.74
CA GLY A 86 -7.86 15.89 4.12
C GLY A 86 -7.91 15.39 2.67
N GLU A 87 -6.91 15.74 1.86
CA GLU A 87 -6.77 15.26 0.49
C GLU A 87 -6.65 13.74 0.40
N ILE A 88 -5.84 13.13 1.27
CA ILE A 88 -5.68 11.67 1.36
C ILE A 88 -7.02 11.02 1.67
N CYS A 89 -7.75 11.50 2.67
CA CYS A 89 -9.06 10.97 3.04
C CYS A 89 -10.06 11.04 1.88
N VAL A 90 -10.12 12.18 1.18
CA VAL A 90 -10.99 12.35 0.00
C VAL A 90 -10.57 11.39 -1.12
N ALA A 91 -9.28 11.27 -1.41
CA ALA A 91 -8.77 10.37 -2.45
C ALA A 91 -9.12 8.90 -2.16
N PHE A 92 -8.96 8.46 -0.91
CA PHE A 92 -9.38 7.13 -0.47
C PHE A 92 -10.90 6.94 -0.59
N GLY A 93 -11.72 7.91 -0.15
CA GLY A 93 -13.17 7.86 -0.30
C GLY A 93 -13.63 7.73 -1.76
N CYS A 94 -12.94 8.41 -2.68
CA CYS A 94 -13.21 8.34 -4.12
C CYS A 94 -12.70 7.05 -4.80
N SER A 95 -11.72 6.37 -4.21
CA SER A 95 -11.07 5.19 -4.82
C SER A 95 -11.91 3.91 -4.82
N GLY A 96 -13.05 3.89 -4.11
CA GLY A 96 -13.90 2.69 -4.00
C GLY A 96 -13.29 1.57 -3.15
N ILE A 97 -12.18 1.82 -2.46
CA ILE A 97 -11.60 0.91 -1.45
C ILE A 97 -12.56 0.82 -0.26
N LYS A 98 -13.27 -0.32 -0.14
CA LYS A 98 -14.30 -0.53 0.91
C LYS A 98 -13.78 -1.16 2.21
N LYS A 99 -12.52 -1.61 2.23
CA LYS A 99 -11.86 -2.16 3.41
C LYS A 99 -10.67 -1.26 3.75
N GLY A 100 -10.72 -0.56 4.87
CA GLY A 100 -9.61 0.22 5.42
C GLY A 100 -9.47 -0.11 6.91
N SER A 101 -8.24 -0.04 7.43
CA SER A 101 -7.91 -0.32 8.84
C SER A 101 -7.17 0.85 9.45
#